data_AF-A0A8C9K0Q3-F1
#
_entry.id   AF-A0A8C9K0Q3-F1
#
_cell.length_a   1.000
_cell.length_b   1.000
_cell.length_c   1.000
_cell.angle_alpha   90.00
_cell.angle_beta   90.00
_cell.angle_gamma   90.00
#
_symmetry.space_group_name_H-M   'P 1'
#
loop_
_entity.id
_entity.type
_entity.pdbx_description
1 polymer ?
#
loop_
_entity_poly.entity_id
_entity_poly.type
_entity_poly.pdbx_seq_one_letter_code
_entity_poly.pdbx_strand_id
1 'polypeptide(L)'
;MTLEELVACDNAPPADPSPPSGPLRDPDSVVLCLLAIDEEEEDDIALQIHFTLIQSFCCDNDINIVRVSGMQRLAQLLGEPAETQGTTEARDLHCLLVTNPHTDAWKSHGLVEVASYCEESRGNNQWVPYISLQER
;
A
#
# COMPACT_ATOMS: atom_id res chain seq x y z
N MET A 1 14.50 -17.37 -23.95
CA MET A 1 14.42 -15.98 -23.44
C MET A 1 14.01 -16.12 -22.00
N THR A 2 15.00 -16.23 -21.12
CA THR A 2 14.85 -16.77 -19.76
C THR A 2 14.56 -15.66 -18.76
N LEU A 3 13.88 -16.06 -17.69
CA LEU A 3 13.39 -15.28 -16.54
C LEU A 3 14.51 -14.69 -15.67
N GLU A 4 15.67 -14.38 -16.27
CA GLU A 4 16.92 -14.02 -15.60
C GLU A 4 17.21 -12.51 -15.61
N GLU A 5 16.35 -11.70 -16.24
CA GLU A 5 16.44 -10.23 -16.19
C GLU A 5 15.56 -9.56 -15.13
N LEU A 6 14.77 -10.31 -14.34
CA LEU A 6 13.98 -9.74 -13.23
C LEU A 6 14.77 -9.65 -11.91
N VAL A 7 16.02 -10.15 -11.88
CA VAL A 7 16.93 -10.13 -10.72
C VAL A 7 18.13 -9.25 -11.04
N ALA A 8 17.87 -7.97 -11.34
CA ALA A 8 18.90 -6.94 -11.44
C ALA A 8 18.83 -5.97 -10.25
N CYS A 9 18.42 -6.46 -9.06
CA CYS A 9 18.45 -5.72 -7.79
C CYS A 9 19.88 -5.53 -7.22
N ASP A 10 20.93 -5.57 -8.04
CA ASP A 10 22.30 -5.40 -7.57
C ASP A 10 23.06 -4.48 -8.55
N ASN A 11 23.04 -3.16 -8.27
CA ASN A 11 24.18 -2.24 -8.40
C ASN A 11 23.77 -0.80 -8.00
N ALA A 12 24.24 -0.33 -6.83
CA ALA A 12 24.08 1.05 -6.34
C ALA A 12 25.30 1.95 -6.66
N PRO A 13 25.14 3.28 -6.72
CA PRO A 13 26.06 4.18 -5.98
C PRO A 13 25.37 5.41 -5.31
N PRO A 14 26.09 6.18 -4.46
CA PRO A 14 25.50 6.98 -3.37
C PRO A 14 25.28 8.49 -3.65
N ALA A 15 24.38 9.05 -2.84
CA ALA A 15 24.17 10.43 -2.35
C ALA A 15 24.76 11.66 -3.09
N ASP A 16 23.88 12.63 -3.41
CA ASP A 16 24.18 14.08 -3.54
C ASP A 16 22.95 14.90 -3.06
N PRO A 17 23.10 16.13 -2.53
CA PRO A 17 22.21 16.74 -1.53
C PRO A 17 21.11 17.63 -2.12
N SER A 18 20.06 17.80 -1.31
CA SER A 18 18.80 18.48 -1.60
C SER A 18 18.87 20.03 -1.61
N PRO A 19 17.95 20.69 -2.36
CA PRO A 19 17.44 22.03 -2.05
C PRO A 19 15.90 22.04 -1.78
N PRO A 20 15.32 23.16 -1.27
CA PRO A 20 14.29 23.09 -0.23
C PRO A 20 12.83 23.42 -0.65
N SER A 21 11.91 22.84 0.14
CA SER A 21 10.65 23.40 0.70
C SER A 21 9.52 23.89 -0.22
N GLY A 22 8.65 22.96 -0.59
CA GLY A 22 7.18 23.10 -0.61
C GLY A 22 6.57 21.84 0.04
N PRO A 23 5.26 21.74 0.33
CA PRO A 23 4.68 20.47 0.79
C PRO A 23 4.63 19.52 -0.41
N LEU A 24 5.79 18.99 -0.79
CA LEU A 24 5.85 17.79 -1.58
C LEU A 24 5.15 16.74 -0.71
N ARG A 25 4.25 15.96 -1.30
CA ARG A 25 3.78 14.71 -0.69
C ARG A 25 5.03 13.86 -0.48
N ASP A 26 5.67 14.01 0.67
CA ASP A 26 6.90 13.32 0.97
C ASP A 26 6.56 11.83 1.01
N PRO A 27 7.08 11.02 0.09
CA PRO A 27 6.84 9.58 0.13
C PRO A 27 7.41 8.97 1.41
N ASP A 28 8.44 9.59 1.99
CA ASP A 28 8.99 9.28 3.32
C ASP A 28 7.99 9.45 4.48
N SER A 29 6.88 10.17 4.28
CA SER A 29 5.83 10.28 5.29
C SER A 29 4.92 9.05 5.32
N VAL A 30 4.93 8.22 4.27
CA VAL A 30 4.07 7.03 4.14
C VAL A 30 4.70 5.87 4.90
N VAL A 31 3.95 5.28 5.82
CA VAL A 31 4.40 4.14 6.64
C VAL A 31 3.77 2.81 6.23
N LEU A 32 2.61 2.85 5.58
CA LEU A 32 1.88 1.67 5.12
C LEU A 32 1.04 2.00 3.89
N CYS A 33 1.06 1.11 2.91
CA CYS A 33 0.21 1.11 1.72
C CYS A 33 -0.70 -0.12 1.74
N LEU A 34 -2.00 0.08 1.58
CA LEU A 34 -2.99 -0.99 1.44
C LEU A 34 -3.49 -0.99 0.00
N LEU A 35 -3.32 -2.10 -0.72
CA LEU A 35 -3.90 -2.31 -2.03
C LEU A 35 -5.16 -3.16 -1.91
N ALA A 36 -6.34 -2.55 -2.05
CA ALA A 36 -7.61 -3.25 -1.96
C ALA A 36 -8.06 -3.71 -3.35
N ILE A 37 -8.27 -5.01 -3.49
CA ILE A 37 -8.71 -5.63 -4.73
C ILE A 37 -9.53 -6.87 -4.43
N ASP A 38 -10.76 -6.88 -4.93
CA ASP A 38 -11.64 -8.03 -4.88
C ASP A 38 -11.55 -8.85 -6.19
N GLU A 39 -12.10 -10.07 -6.19
CA GLU A 39 -11.99 -11.03 -7.31
C GLU A 39 -12.55 -10.44 -8.62
N GLU A 40 -13.56 -9.58 -8.54
CA GLU A 40 -14.20 -8.94 -9.71
C GLU A 40 -13.27 -7.95 -10.43
N GLU A 41 -12.22 -7.48 -9.78
CA GLU A 41 -11.31 -6.43 -10.26
C GLU A 41 -9.95 -6.99 -10.68
N GLU A 42 -9.73 -8.29 -10.49
CA GLU A 42 -8.51 -8.96 -10.93
C GLU A 42 -8.33 -8.96 -12.44
N ASP A 43 -9.42 -8.88 -13.20
CA ASP A 43 -9.44 -8.78 -14.66
C ASP A 43 -9.21 -7.36 -15.19
N ASP A 44 -9.18 -6.33 -14.33
CA ASP A 44 -8.90 -4.95 -14.75
C ASP A 44 -7.38 -4.75 -14.95
N ILE A 45 -6.96 -4.84 -16.21
CA ILE A 45 -5.56 -4.64 -16.60
C ILE A 45 -5.03 -3.26 -16.21
N ALA A 46 -5.86 -2.21 -16.28
CA ALA A 46 -5.43 -0.86 -15.92
C ALA A 46 -5.13 -0.78 -14.42
N LEU A 47 -6.00 -1.39 -13.61
CA LEU A 47 -5.82 -1.47 -12.17
C LEU A 47 -4.60 -2.32 -11.78
N GLN A 48 -4.41 -3.46 -12.44
CA GLN A 48 -3.24 -4.32 -12.23
C GLN A 48 -1.92 -3.62 -12.57
N ILE A 49 -1.89 -2.83 -13.64
CA ILE A 49 -0.73 -1.99 -13.97
C ILE A 49 -0.50 -0.96 -12.86
N HIS A 50 -1.55 -0.31 -12.36
CA HIS A 50 -1.44 0.68 -11.30
C HIS A 50 -0.85 0.08 -10.02
N PHE A 51 -1.34 -1.11 -9.63
CA PHE A 51 -0.79 -1.83 -8.48
C PHE A 51 0.64 -2.26 -8.68
N THR A 52 1.01 -2.71 -9.86
CA THR A 52 2.40 -3.07 -10.16
C THR A 52 3.34 -1.87 -9.99
N LEU A 53 2.92 -0.69 -10.48
CA LEU A 53 3.69 0.54 -10.33
C LEU A 53 3.83 0.96 -8.86
N ILE A 54 2.73 0.89 -8.09
CA ILE A 54 2.74 1.22 -6.66
C ILE A 54 3.59 0.21 -5.88
N GLN A 55 3.48 -1.08 -6.18
CA GLN A 55 4.28 -2.12 -5.55
C GLN A 55 5.77 -1.87 -5.75
N SER A 56 6.20 -1.59 -6.98
CA SER A 56 7.59 -1.22 -7.25
C SER A 56 7.99 -0.01 -6.40
N PHE A 57 7.18 1.05 -6.43
CA PHE A 57 7.47 2.26 -5.67
C PHE A 57 7.59 2.00 -4.15
N CYS A 58 6.65 1.26 -3.56
CA CYS A 58 6.67 0.98 -2.13
C CYS A 58 7.84 0.06 -1.75
N CYS A 59 8.15 -0.95 -2.56
CA CYS A 59 9.31 -1.81 -2.34
C CYS A 59 10.63 -1.02 -2.41
N ASP A 60 10.77 -0.14 -3.41
CA ASP A 60 11.99 0.66 -3.61
C ASP A 60 12.21 1.68 -2.49
N ASN A 61 11.13 2.17 -1.86
CA ASN A 61 11.16 3.13 -0.76
C ASN A 61 11.03 2.48 0.64
N ASP A 62 11.13 1.15 0.72
CA ASP A 62 10.94 0.34 1.95
C ASP A 62 9.60 0.58 2.68
N ILE A 63 8.59 1.07 1.97
CA ILE A 63 7.25 1.28 2.51
C ILE A 63 6.58 -0.09 2.68
N ASN A 64 5.99 -0.32 3.86
CA ASN A 64 5.21 -1.54 4.10
C ASN A 64 4.01 -1.54 3.15
N ILE A 65 3.82 -2.62 2.40
CA ILE A 65 2.73 -2.75 1.45
C ILE A 65 2.01 -4.07 1.68
N VAL A 66 0.68 -4.04 1.70
CA VAL A 66 -0.15 -5.24 1.86
C VAL A 66 -1.29 -5.23 0.86
N ARG A 67 -1.64 -6.39 0.35
CA ARG A 67 -2.82 -6.60 -0.48
C ARG A 67 -3.97 -7.00 0.43
N VAL A 68 -5.14 -6.37 0.27
CA VAL A 68 -6.33 -6.65 1.06
C VAL A 68 -7.52 -6.99 0.18
N SER A 69 -8.36 -7.92 0.64
CA SER A 69 -9.69 -8.18 0.06
C SER A 69 -10.81 -7.90 1.06
N GLY A 70 -12.02 -7.73 0.55
CA GLY A 70 -13.20 -7.32 1.30
C GLY A 70 -13.37 -5.80 1.29
N MET A 71 -13.44 -5.19 0.10
CA MET A 71 -13.59 -3.74 -0.04
C MET A 71 -14.84 -3.21 0.66
N GLN A 72 -15.93 -3.98 0.66
CA GLN A 72 -17.16 -3.64 1.38
C GLN A 72 -16.91 -3.44 2.88
N ARG A 73 -16.07 -4.29 3.50
CA ARG A 73 -15.72 -4.17 4.91
C ARG A 73 -14.77 -3.01 5.16
N LEU A 74 -13.83 -2.81 4.25
CA LEU A 74 -12.90 -1.67 4.28
C LEU A 74 -13.67 -0.34 4.27
N ALA A 75 -14.67 -0.20 3.41
CA ALA A 75 -15.54 0.97 3.36
C ALA A 75 -16.29 1.20 4.69
N GLN A 76 -16.81 0.13 5.32
CA GLN A 76 -17.45 0.21 6.64
C GLN A 76 -16.46 0.67 7.73
N LEU A 77 -15.22 0.17 7.72
CA LEU A 77 -14.18 0.51 8.70
C LEU A 77 -13.73 1.96 8.59
N LEU A 78 -13.72 2.51 7.37
CA LEU A 78 -13.40 3.92 7.11
C LEU A 78 -14.51 4.89 7.56
N GLY A 79 -15.64 4.36 8.06
CA GLY A 79 -16.69 5.16 8.70
C GLY A 79 -17.61 5.89 7.72
N GLU A 80 -17.74 5.40 6.48
CA GLU A 80 -18.67 5.97 5.50
C GLU A 80 -20.13 5.73 5.95
N PRO A 81 -20.92 6.77 6.26
CA PRO A 81 -22.34 6.59 6.51
C PRO A 81 -23.03 6.20 5.21
N ALA A 82 -23.88 5.19 5.26
CA ALA A 82 -24.66 4.65 4.14
C ALA A 82 -25.65 5.65 3.47
N GLU A 83 -25.54 6.95 3.76
CA GLU A 83 -26.57 7.98 3.57
C GLU A 83 -26.23 9.00 2.49
N THR A 84 -25.02 8.97 1.91
CA THR A 84 -24.65 9.87 0.79
C THR A 84 -24.87 9.18 -0.56
N GLN A 85 -26.06 8.61 -0.76
CA GLN A 85 -26.51 7.96 -2.01
C GLN A 85 -26.86 8.97 -3.12
N GLY A 86 -26.09 10.06 -3.25
CA GLY A 86 -26.39 11.17 -4.16
C GLY A 86 -25.38 11.42 -5.28
N THR A 87 -24.17 10.88 -5.18
CA THR A 87 -23.12 11.05 -6.20
C THR A 87 -22.44 9.71 -6.44
N THR A 88 -23.01 8.98 -7.40
CA THR A 88 -22.57 7.68 -7.91
C THR A 88 -21.25 7.81 -8.66
N GLU A 89 -20.16 8.01 -7.94
CA GLU A 89 -18.84 7.56 -8.38
C GLU A 89 -18.43 6.55 -7.31
N ALA A 90 -18.30 5.27 -7.71
CA ALA A 90 -17.74 4.26 -6.83
C ALA A 90 -16.40 4.81 -6.35
N ARG A 91 -16.25 5.10 -5.06
CA ARG A 91 -14.99 5.65 -4.57
C ARG A 91 -13.93 4.59 -4.80
N ASP A 92 -12.89 4.95 -5.55
CA ASP A 92 -11.71 4.14 -5.79
C ASP A 92 -10.96 3.90 -4.46
N LEU A 93 -11.40 2.88 -3.70
CA LEU A 93 -10.77 2.47 -2.44
C LEU A 93 -9.64 1.46 -2.68
N HIS A 94 -9.13 1.39 -3.91
CA HIS A 94 -8.11 0.45 -4.36
C HIS A 94 -6.73 0.67 -3.75
N CYS A 95 -6.43 1.88 -3.28
CA CYS A 95 -5.16 2.21 -2.66
C CYS A 95 -5.35 3.19 -1.49
N LEU A 96 -4.94 2.78 -0.30
CA LEU A 96 -4.94 3.62 0.90
C LEU A 96 -3.51 3.78 1.40
N LEU A 97 -3.12 5.03 1.65
CA LEU A 97 -1.81 5.37 2.17
C LEU A 97 -1.96 5.87 3.59
N VAL A 98 -1.32 5.18 4.53
CA VAL A 98 -1.19 5.63 5.91
C VAL A 98 0.08 6.46 6.01
N THR A 99 -0.07 7.74 6.30
CA THR A 99 1.06 8.64 6.55
C THR A 99 1.26 8.85 8.04
N ASN A 100 2.50 9.04 8.46
CA ASN A 100 2.86 9.45 9.81
C ASN A 100 2.40 10.90 10.06
N PRO A 101 1.34 11.16 10.85
CA PRO A 101 1.15 12.51 11.39
C PRO A 101 2.36 12.74 12.31
N HIS A 102 3.01 13.90 12.27
CA HIS A 102 4.24 14.19 13.06
C HIS A 102 4.09 14.12 14.61
N THR A 103 3.11 13.39 15.13
CA THR A 103 2.82 13.08 16.53
C THR A 103 2.92 11.57 16.73
N ASP A 104 3.42 11.09 17.88
CA ASP A 104 3.56 9.65 18.22
C ASP A 104 2.24 8.82 18.17
N ALA A 105 1.13 9.41 17.75
CA ALA A 105 -0.19 8.80 17.62
C ALA A 105 -0.26 7.64 16.60
N TRP A 106 0.70 7.52 15.68
CA TRP A 106 0.78 6.42 14.71
C TRP A 106 1.30 5.10 15.29
N LYS A 107 1.87 5.11 16.52
CA LYS A 107 2.28 3.90 17.25
C LYS A 107 1.08 3.14 17.84
N SER A 108 0.02 2.98 17.05
CA SER A 108 -1.04 2.06 17.41
C SER A 108 -0.48 0.63 17.37
N HIS A 109 -0.84 -0.19 18.35
CA HIS A 109 -0.40 -1.58 18.43
C HIS A 109 -0.66 -2.34 17.12
N GLY A 110 -1.78 -2.04 16.45
CA GLY A 110 -2.14 -2.67 15.17
C GLY A 110 -1.21 -2.31 14.02
N LEU A 111 -0.74 -1.06 13.92
CA LEU A 111 0.21 -0.66 12.87
C LEU A 111 1.58 -1.32 13.05
N VAL A 112 2.03 -1.46 14.30
CA VAL A 112 3.28 -2.18 14.63
C VAL A 112 3.15 -3.66 14.24
N GLU A 113 2.01 -4.29 14.56
CA GLU A 113 1.75 -5.68 14.20
C GLU A 113 1.72 -5.91 12.69
N VAL A 114 1.08 -5.02 11.93
CA VAL A 114 1.08 -5.08 10.46
C VAL A 114 2.49 -4.88 9.90
N ALA A 115 3.27 -3.95 10.44
CA ALA A 115 4.66 -3.76 10.03
C ALA A 115 5.52 -5.00 10.30
N SER A 116 5.40 -5.62 11.48
CA SER A 116 6.07 -6.87 11.80
C SER A 116 5.64 -8.02 10.88
N TYR A 117 4.35 -8.10 10.55
CA TYR A 117 3.84 -9.08 9.60
C TYR A 117 4.42 -8.88 8.19
N CYS A 118 4.58 -7.63 7.73
CA CYS A 118 5.24 -7.32 6.46
C CYS A 118 6.72 -7.74 6.47
N GLU A 119 7.44 -7.46 7.56
CA GLU A 119 8.85 -7.83 7.71
C GLU A 119 9.05 -9.36 7.71
N GLU A 120 8.21 -10.09 8.47
CA GLU A 120 8.23 -11.56 8.47
C GLU A 120 7.93 -12.12 7.08
N SER A 121 6.93 -11.55 6.39
CA SER A 121 6.56 -11.96 5.04
C SER A 121 7.69 -11.74 4.03
N ARG A 122 8.41 -10.60 4.12
CA ARG A 122 9.60 -10.33 3.30
C ARG A 122 10.68 -11.39 3.53
N GLY A 123 10.90 -11.81 4.79
CA GLY A 123 11.81 -12.92 5.13
C GLY A 123 11.41 -14.25 4.50
N ASN A 124 10.12 -14.44 4.21
CA ASN A 124 9.57 -15.63 3.58
C ASN A 124 9.42 -15.50 2.04
N ASN A 125 10.10 -14.52 1.42
CA ASN A 125 10.03 -14.18 -0.01
C ASN A 125 8.64 -13.70 -0.48
N GLN A 126 7.82 -13.19 0.44
CA GLN A 126 6.51 -12.63 0.15
C GLN A 126 6.54 -11.11 0.33
N TRP A 127 6.92 -10.40 -0.73
CA TRP A 127 7.08 -8.94 -0.74
C TRP A 127 5.79 -8.17 -0.50
N VAL A 128 4.66 -8.74 -0.93
CA VAL A 128 3.33 -8.16 -0.77
C VAL A 128 2.44 -9.21 -0.12
N PRO A 129 2.34 -9.24 1.22
CA PRO A 129 1.47 -10.17 1.89
C PRO A 129 -0.01 -9.85 1.61
N TYR A 130 -0.83 -10.89 1.66
CA TYR A 130 -2.27 -10.81 1.36
C TYR A 130 -3.09 -11.06 2.63
N ILE A 131 -4.05 -10.18 2.89
CA ILE A 131 -4.93 -10.22 4.07
C ILE A 131 -6.37 -10.13 3.60
N SER A 132 -7.24 -11.03 4.07
CA SER A 132 -8.67 -10.94 3.79
C SER A 132 -9.41 -10.36 4.99
N LEU A 133 -10.16 -9.28 4.79
CA LEU A 133 -11.00 -8.67 5.84
C LEU A 133 -12.27 -9.48 6.02
N GLN A 134 -12.30 -10.32 7.06
CA GLN A 134 -13.48 -11.11 7.41
C GLN A 134 -14.53 -10.28 8.16
N GLU A 135 -15.81 -10.54 7.91
CA GLU A 135 -16.92 -9.99 8.70
C GLU A 135 -16.92 -10.62 10.11
N ARG A 136 -17.22 -9.81 11.14
CA ARG A 136 -17.27 -10.23 12.55
C ARG A 136 -18.66 -10.70 12.96
#